data_AF-A0A6A4IKH4-F1
#
_entry.id   AF-A0A6A4IKH4-F1
#
_cell.length_a   1.000
_cell.length_b   1.000
_cell.length_c   1.000
_cell.angle_alpha   90.00
_cell.angle_beta   90.00
_cell.angle_gamma   90.00
#
_symmetry.space_group_name_H-M   'P 1'
#
loop_
_entity.id
_entity.type
_entity.pdbx_description
1 polymer ?
#
loop_
_entity_poly.entity_id
_entity_poly.type
_entity_poly.pdbx_seq_one_letter_code
_entity_poly.pdbx_strand_id
1 'polypeptide(L)'
;DDCAEVRRKIRALLQTPNFKITHWLRDIGGINNNSYGRFMKEKGRTDGATNGTYYAAYCYFEKVRIAEGKKKTAGRIRSESEQPYGFLLENRRRGWFPA
;
A
#
# COMPACT_ATOMS: atom_id res chain seq x y z
N ASP A 1 0.71 -4.14 6.75
CA ASP A 1 0.12 -2.80 6.97
C ASP A 1 -1.23 -2.76 6.27
N ASP A 2 -2.26 -2.20 6.91
CA ASP A 2 -3.57 -2.00 6.29
C ASP A 2 -3.60 -0.69 5.49
N CYS A 3 -4.68 -0.43 4.75
CA CYS A 3 -4.80 0.78 3.92
C CYS A 3 -4.77 2.06 4.77
N ALA A 4 -5.18 2.03 6.04
CA ALA A 4 -5.11 3.19 6.93
C ALA A 4 -3.67 3.47 7.36
N GLU A 5 -2.91 2.43 7.71
CA GLU A 5 -1.49 2.51 8.08
C GLU A 5 -0.64 3.00 6.91
N VAL A 6 -0.86 2.50 5.69
CA VAL A 6 -0.16 3.00 4.49
C VAL A 6 -0.44 4.49 4.28
N ARG A 7 -1.69 4.95 4.45
CA ARG A 7 -2.03 6.37 4.37
C ARG A 7 -1.34 7.21 5.44
N ARG A 8 -1.23 6.70 6.68
CA ARG A 8 -0.47 7.39 7.74
C ARG A 8 1.01 7.52 7.39
N LYS A 9 1.64 6.46 6.87
CA LYS A 9 3.03 6.49 6.42
C LYS A 9 3.26 7.47 5.27
N ILE A 10 2.34 7.53 4.31
CA ILE A 10 2.37 8.52 3.23
C ILE A 10 2.29 9.94 3.80
N ARG A 11 1.37 10.19 4.74
CA ARG A 11 1.27 11.52 5.39
C ARG A 11 2.55 11.89 6.13
N ALA A 12 3.20 10.95 6.79
CA ALA A 12 4.49 11.17 7.43
C ALA A 12 5.59 11.50 6.40
N LEU A 13 5.61 10.80 5.27
CA LEU A 13 6.56 11.05 4.18
C LEU A 13 6.40 12.45 3.57
N LEU A 14 5.17 12.94 3.48
CA LEU A 14 4.87 14.32 3.04
C LEU A 14 5.39 15.40 4.00
N GLN A 15 5.64 15.08 5.27
CA GLN A 15 6.21 16.03 6.23
C GLN A 15 7.74 16.14 6.09
N THR A 16 8.38 15.25 5.32
CA THR A 16 9.82 15.32 5.07
C THR A 16 10.15 16.55 4.22
N PRO A 17 11.14 17.38 4.62
CA PRO A 17 11.52 18.56 3.84
C PRO A 17 11.98 18.16 2.43
N ASN A 18 11.61 18.95 1.43
CA ASN A 18 11.90 18.73 0.01
C ASN A 18 11.29 17.47 -0.63
N PHE A 19 10.36 16.79 0.05
CA PHE A 19 9.68 15.64 -0.53
C PHE A 19 8.65 16.06 -1.59
N LYS A 20 8.74 15.47 -2.78
CA LYS A 20 7.81 15.72 -3.90
C LYS A 20 7.01 14.46 -4.20
N ILE A 21 5.71 14.51 -3.88
CA ILE A 21 4.79 13.37 -4.06
C ILE A 21 4.72 12.90 -5.52
N THR A 22 4.74 13.82 -6.48
CA THR A 22 4.65 13.49 -7.91
C THR A 22 5.85 12.69 -8.40
N HIS A 23 7.05 13.04 -7.94
CA HIS A 23 8.27 12.32 -8.27
C HIS A 23 8.25 10.92 -7.63
N TRP A 24 7.90 10.86 -6.35
CA TRP A 24 7.79 9.58 -5.64
C TRP A 24 6.76 8.63 -6.26
N LEU A 25 5.58 9.13 -6.67
CA LEU A 25 4.56 8.30 -7.33
C LEU A 25 5.05 7.71 -8.65
N ARG A 26 5.90 8.44 -9.39
CA ARG A 26 6.56 7.94 -10.60
C ARG A 26 7.57 6.84 -10.24
N ASP A 27 8.39 7.05 -9.22
CA ASP A 27 9.47 6.14 -8.82
C ASP A 27 8.96 4.79 -8.27
N ILE A 28 7.86 4.78 -7.52
CA ILE A 28 7.36 3.55 -6.88
C ILE A 28 6.57 2.62 -7.82
N GLY A 29 6.17 3.10 -8.99
CA GLY A 29 5.35 2.31 -9.92
C GLY A 29 4.53 3.10 -10.92
N GLY A 30 4.91 4.35 -11.24
CA GLY A 30 4.21 5.14 -12.26
C GLY A 30 2.74 5.45 -11.91
N ILE A 31 2.45 5.73 -10.64
CA ILE A 31 1.08 5.91 -10.17
C ILE A 31 0.52 7.28 -10.60
N ASN A 32 -0.68 7.28 -11.16
CA ASN A 32 -1.40 8.51 -11.49
C ASN A 32 -1.81 9.27 -10.23
N ASN A 33 -1.62 10.60 -10.22
CA ASN A 33 -2.09 11.51 -9.19
C ASN A 33 -3.59 11.34 -8.85
N ASN A 34 -4.43 11.04 -9.84
CA ASN A 34 -5.86 10.80 -9.60
C ASN A 34 -6.10 9.54 -8.76
N SER A 35 -5.37 8.46 -9.03
CA SER A 35 -5.43 7.21 -8.26
C SER A 35 -4.95 7.43 -6.83
N TYR A 36 -3.84 8.16 -6.68
CA TYR A 36 -3.32 8.56 -5.38
C TYR A 36 -4.32 9.42 -4.59
N GLY A 37 -4.90 10.43 -5.25
CA GLY A 37 -5.88 11.33 -4.62
C GLY A 37 -7.14 10.58 -4.15
N ARG A 38 -7.63 9.62 -4.94
CA ARG A 38 -8.74 8.74 -4.52
C ARG A 38 -8.35 7.91 -3.30
N PHE A 39 -7.19 7.25 -3.33
CA PHE A 39 -6.69 6.46 -2.21
C PHE A 39 -6.59 7.28 -0.90
N MET A 40 -6.07 8.50 -0.98
CA MET A 40 -5.91 9.35 0.21
C MET A 40 -7.23 9.90 0.76
N LYS A 41 -8.27 9.99 -0.07
CA LYS A 41 -9.63 10.45 0.31
C LYS A 41 -10.47 9.37 0.98
N GLU A 42 -10.19 8.10 0.72
CA GLU A 42 -10.89 6.99 1.38
C GLU A 42 -10.78 7.11 2.90
N LYS A 43 -11.69 6.49 3.65
CA LYS A 43 -11.68 6.51 5.13
C LYS A 43 -11.66 5.12 5.75
N GLY A 44 -12.16 4.09 5.05
CA GLY A 44 -12.19 2.73 5.57
C GLY A 44 -10.82 2.10 5.80
N ARG A 45 -10.79 1.09 6.68
CA ARG A 45 -9.59 0.32 7.03
C ARG A 45 -9.03 -0.45 5.83
N THR A 46 -9.91 -0.91 4.95
CA THR A 46 -9.63 -1.70 3.74
C THR A 46 -10.06 -1.00 2.46
N ASP A 47 -10.73 0.15 2.56
CA ASP A 47 -11.16 0.92 1.39
C ASP A 47 -9.93 1.47 0.67
N GLY A 48 -9.80 1.10 -0.60
CA GLY A 48 -8.63 1.40 -1.42
C GLY A 48 -7.61 0.26 -1.57
N ALA A 49 -7.88 -0.94 -1.02
CA ALA A 49 -7.03 -2.12 -1.22
C ALA A 49 -6.92 -2.55 -2.70
N THR A 50 -7.94 -2.25 -3.50
CA THR A 50 -7.95 -2.49 -4.96
C THR A 50 -7.18 -1.42 -5.75
N ASN A 51 -6.76 -0.32 -5.11
CA ASN A 51 -6.05 0.76 -5.77
C ASN A 51 -4.55 0.44 -5.89
N GLY A 52 -3.99 0.57 -7.09
CA GLY A 52 -2.56 0.34 -7.34
C GLY A 52 -1.63 1.20 -6.47
N THR A 53 -2.10 2.36 -5.99
CA THR A 53 -1.35 3.19 -5.02
C THR A 53 -1.03 2.42 -3.74
N TYR A 54 -1.96 1.62 -3.22
CA TYR A 54 -1.76 0.86 -1.98
C TYR A 54 -0.63 -0.16 -2.16
N TYR A 55 -0.68 -0.98 -3.22
CA TYR A 55 0.32 -2.01 -3.47
C TYR A 55 1.71 -1.41 -3.71
N ALA A 56 1.81 -0.38 -4.55
CA ALA A 56 3.09 0.28 -4.84
C ALA A 56 3.70 0.93 -3.58
N ALA A 57 2.89 1.64 -2.79
CA ALA A 57 3.34 2.26 -1.55
C ALA A 57 3.73 1.20 -0.49
N TYR A 58 2.97 0.11 -0.38
CA TYR A 58 3.28 -1.00 0.52
C TYR A 58 4.65 -1.61 0.20
N CYS A 59 4.90 -1.93 -1.07
CA CYS A 59 6.19 -2.45 -1.54
C CYS A 59 7.33 -1.46 -1.27
N TYR A 60 7.11 -0.16 -1.49
CA TYR A 60 8.11 0.87 -1.18
C TYR A 60 8.46 0.91 0.30
N PHE A 61 7.46 0.98 1.20
CA PHE A 61 7.72 1.02 2.64
C PHE A 61 8.36 -0.26 3.17
N GLU A 62 8.08 -1.41 2.55
CA GLU A 62 8.77 -2.66 2.90
C GLU A 62 10.25 -2.62 2.48
N LYS A 63 10.56 -2.09 1.29
CA LYS A 63 11.96 -1.89 0.85
C LYS A 63 12.69 -0.90 1.75
N VAL A 64 12.06 0.22 2.11
CA VAL A 64 12.63 1.21 3.04
C VAL A 64 12.91 0.56 4.40
N ARG A 65 11.99 -0.26 4.91
CA ARG A 65 12.20 -1.00 6.16
C ARG A 65 13.42 -1.93 6.11
N ILE A 66 13.61 -2.65 5.01
CA ILE A 66 14.77 -3.53 4.79
C ILE A 66 16.05 -2.69 4.73
N ALA A 67 16.04 -1.57 4.00
CA ALA A 67 17.19 -0.68 3.86
C ALA A 67 17.60 0.01 5.18
N GLU A 68 16.63 0.39 6.02
CA GLU A 68 16.87 0.99 7.33
C GLU A 68 17.25 -0.04 8.43
N GLY A 69 17.22 -1.34 8.13
CA GLY A 69 17.57 -2.40 9.10
C GLY A 69 16.59 -2.52 10.29
N LYS A 70 15.40 -1.91 10.20
CA LYS A 70 14.42 -1.89 11.31
C LYS A 70 13.68 -3.25 11.45
N LYS A 71 13.53 -3.73 12.70
CA LYS A 71 12.79 -4.97 13.04
C LYS A 71 11.32 -4.92 12.55
N LYS A 72 10.72 -6.08 12.27
CA LYS A 72 9.32 -6.20 11.81
C LYS A 72 8.38 -5.57 12.85
N THR A 73 7.43 -4.74 12.40
CA THR A 73 6.37 -4.19 13.27
C THR A 73 5.50 -5.31 13.83
N ALA A 74 5.03 -5.20 15.08
CA ALA A 74 4.23 -6.23 15.77
C ALA A 74 2.95 -6.64 15.02
N GLY A 75 2.34 -5.72 14.24
CA GLY A 75 1.21 -6.04 13.37
C GLY A 75 1.54 -7.03 12.25
N ARG A 76 2.80 -7.09 11.80
CA ARG A 76 3.28 -8.05 10.80
C ARG A 76 3.50 -9.43 11.40
N ILE A 77 3.96 -9.53 12.65
CA ILE A 77 4.06 -10.82 13.37
C ILE A 77 2.67 -11.46 13.47
N ARG A 78 1.64 -10.67 13.81
CA ARG A 78 0.27 -11.16 13.91
C ARG A 78 -0.34 -11.55 12.55
N SER A 79 -0.15 -10.74 11.50
CA SER A 79 -0.66 -11.10 10.16
C SER A 79 0.10 -12.27 9.52
N GLU A 80 1.41 -12.42 9.75
CA GLU A 80 2.18 -13.57 9.27
C GLU A 80 1.87 -14.85 10.06
N SER A 81 1.51 -14.76 11.35
CA SER A 81 1.05 -15.92 12.14
C SER A 81 -0.37 -16.37 11.77
N GLU A 82 -1.25 -15.44 11.39
CA GLU A 82 -2.64 -15.74 11.05
C GLU A 82 -2.81 -16.20 9.59
N GLN A 83 -1.93 -15.77 8.67
CA GLN A 83 -2.08 -16.02 7.22
C GLN A 83 -0.71 -16.33 6.57
N PRO A 84 -0.14 -17.53 6.77
CA PRO A 84 1.17 -17.89 6.23
C PRO A 84 1.25 -17.88 4.70
N TYR A 85 0.11 -17.99 3.99
CA TYR A 85 0.03 -17.96 2.53
C TYR A 85 -0.52 -16.64 1.95
N GLY A 86 -0.67 -15.61 2.79
CA GLY A 86 -1.24 -14.31 2.37
C GLY A 86 -2.74 -14.35 2.12
N PHE A 87 -3.34 -13.20 1.78
CA PHE A 87 -4.74 -13.12 1.38
C PHE A 87 -4.89 -13.62 -0.07
N LEU A 88 -5.87 -14.49 -0.31
CA LEU A 88 -6.27 -14.91 -1.66
C LEU A 88 -6.52 -13.66 -2.53
N LEU A 89 -5.73 -13.52 -3.61
CA LEU A 89 -5.87 -12.45 -4.62
C LEU A 89 -7.13 -12.61 -5.49
N GLU A 90 -7.86 -13.71 -5.32
CA GLU A 90 -8.97 -14.06 -6.19
C GLU A 90 -10.27 -13.40 -5.72
N ASN A 91 -10.64 -12.34 -6.41
CA ASN A 91 -11.98 -11.78 -6.35
C ASN A 91 -12.95 -12.75 -7.04
N ARG A 92 -13.56 -13.68 -6.28
CA ARG A 92 -14.63 -14.62 -6.72
C ARG A 92 -15.93 -13.95 -7.23
N ARG A 93 -15.87 -12.71 -7.73
CA ARG A 93 -17.03 -11.94 -8.23
C ARG A 93 -16.98 -11.61 -9.72
N ARG A 94 -16.01 -12.10 -10.49
CA ARG A 94 -16.02 -11.93 -11.95
C ARG A 94 -15.80 -13.27 -12.66
N GLY A 95 -16.83 -14.11 -12.58
CA GLY A 95 -17.03 -15.15 -13.59
C GLY A 95 -17.62 -14.50 -14.84
N TRP A 96 -16.97 -14.69 -16.00
CA TRP A 96 -17.52 -15.29 -17.23
C TRP A 96 -16.68 -14.85 -18.45
N PHE A 97 -16.09 -15.82 -19.14
CA PHE A 97 -15.51 -15.68 -20.48
C PHE A 97 -16.28 -16.61 -21.41
N PRO A 98 -16.95 -16.14 -22.48
CA PRO A 98 -17.39 -17.03 -23.54
C PRO A 98 -16.31 -17.19 -24.62
N ALA A 99 -16.13 -18.47 -24.97
CA ALA A 99 -15.52 -19.12 -26.14
C ALA A 99 -14.62 -18.31 -27.09
#